data_AF-A0AAV0MNS6-F1
#
_entry.id   AF-A0AAV0MNS6-F1
#
_cell.length_a   1.000
_cell.length_b   1.000
_cell.length_c   1.000
_cell.angle_alpha   90.00
_cell.angle_beta   90.00
_cell.angle_gamma   90.00
#
_symmetry.space_group_name_H-M   'P 1'
#
loop_
_entity.id
_entity.type
_entity.pdbx_description
1 polymer ?
#
loop_
_entity_poly.entity_id
_entity_poly.type
_entity_poly.pdbx_seq_one_letter_code
_entity_poly.pdbx_strand_id
1 'polypeptide(L)'
;MAGCQTAVSNIIMSIVVLLTLLFITPLFKYTPNAILAAIIIAAVLGLIDYEAALLIWKIDKFDFIACMGAFFGVVFISVEIGLLIAVSKT
;
A
#
# COMPACT_ATOMS: atom_id res chain seq x y z
N MET A 1 14.38 -8.50 -1.15
CA MET A 1 15.06 -7.49 -0.30
C MET A 1 16.51 -7.92 -0.10
N ALA A 2 17.41 -7.45 -0.94
CA ALA A 2 18.82 -7.84 -0.89
C ALA A 2 19.53 -7.11 0.28
N GLY A 3 19.61 -7.76 1.44
CA GLY A 3 20.77 -7.67 2.34
C GLY A 3 21.16 -6.33 2.98
N CYS A 4 20.29 -5.33 3.09
CA CYS A 4 20.64 -4.08 3.79
C CYS A 4 20.10 -4.04 5.22
N GLN A 5 20.97 -4.42 6.18
CA GLN A 5 20.67 -4.45 7.62
C GLN A 5 21.24 -3.25 8.42
N THR A 6 21.73 -2.19 7.76
CA THR A 6 22.38 -1.05 8.44
C THR A 6 21.72 0.28 8.15
N ALA A 7 21.70 1.19 9.14
CA ALA A 7 21.16 2.55 9.03
C ALA A 7 21.77 3.36 7.86
N VAL A 8 23.00 3.02 7.47
CA VAL A 8 23.71 3.59 6.33
C VAL A 8 22.95 3.35 5.01
N SER A 9 22.30 2.19 4.85
CA SER A 9 21.47 1.91 3.66
C SER A 9 20.29 2.87 3.55
N ASN A 10 19.65 3.21 4.67
CA ASN A 10 18.50 4.11 4.65
C ASN A 10 18.92 5.55 4.32
N ILE A 11 20.12 5.95 4.78
CA ILE A 11 20.73 7.24 4.46
C ILE A 11 21.03 7.31 2.95
N ILE A 12 21.69 6.29 2.39
CA ILE A 12 22.01 6.24 0.95
C ILE A 12 20.73 6.27 0.12
N MET A 13 19.72 5.48 0.50
CA MET A 13 18.44 5.44 -0.22
C MET A 13 17.75 6.81 -0.19
N SER A 14 17.71 7.49 0.96
CA SER A 14 17.12 8.83 1.08
C SER A 14 17.88 9.88 0.26
N ILE A 15 19.21 9.83 0.24
CA ILE A 15 20.05 10.73 -0.58
C ILE A 15 19.80 10.51 -2.07
N VAL A 16 19.72 9.25 -2.50
CA VAL A 16 19.42 8.91 -3.90
C VAL A 16 18.03 9.40 -4.30
N VAL A 17 17.01 9.22 -3.44
CA VAL A 17 15.66 9.75 -3.68
C VAL A 17 15.65 11.28 -3.75
N LEU A 18 16.40 11.96 -2.88
CA LEU A 18 16.50 13.41 -2.89
C LEU A 18 17.16 13.93 -4.18
N LEU A 19 18.22 13.26 -4.64
CA LEU A 19 18.90 13.59 -5.89
C LEU A 19 18.01 13.32 -7.11
N THR A 20 17.28 12.20 -7.14
CA THR A 20 16.34 11.92 -8.24
C THR A 20 15.20 12.92 -8.27
N LEU A 21 14.68 13.33 -7.11
CA LEU A 21 13.72 14.44 -7.06
C LEU A 21 14.34 15.72 -7.62
N LEU A 22 15.53 16.15 -7.20
CA LEU A 22 16.10 17.43 -7.65
C LEU A 22 16.45 17.47 -9.17
N PHE A 23 16.96 16.36 -9.72
CA PHE A 23 17.43 16.28 -11.11
C PHE A 23 16.38 15.76 -12.10
N ILE A 24 15.48 14.86 -11.66
CA ILE A 24 14.49 14.18 -12.52
C ILE A 24 13.09 14.78 -12.36
N THR A 25 12.82 15.63 -11.35
CA THR A 25 11.53 16.35 -11.27
C THR A 25 11.15 17.15 -12.53
N PRO A 26 12.05 17.75 -13.35
CA PRO A 26 11.63 18.32 -14.63
C PRO A 26 11.16 17.26 -15.66
N LEU A 27 11.68 16.02 -15.59
CA LEU A 27 11.29 14.88 -16.43
C LEU A 27 9.97 14.23 -15.98
N PHE A 28 9.69 14.21 -14.67
CA PHE A 28 8.42 13.73 -14.10
C PHE A 28 7.22 14.64 -14.37
N LYS A 29 7.45 15.90 -14.77
CA LYS A 29 6.37 16.84 -15.08
C LYS A 29 5.57 16.44 -16.33
N TYR A 30 6.21 15.75 -17.27
CA TYR A 30 5.63 15.38 -18.58
C TYR A 30 5.28 13.89 -18.72
N THR A 31 5.88 13.03 -17.90
CA THR A 31 5.78 11.57 -18.03
C THR A 31 4.99 11.03 -16.84
N PRO A 32 3.71 10.69 -17.00
CA PRO A 32 2.60 11.37 -16.35
C PRO A 32 2.01 10.54 -15.20
N ASN A 33 0.97 11.05 -14.54
CA ASN A 33 0.11 10.34 -13.57
C ASN A 33 -0.20 8.87 -13.92
N ALA A 34 -0.15 8.49 -15.20
CA ALA A 34 -0.25 7.11 -15.67
C ALA A 34 0.75 6.14 -15.01
N ILE A 35 2.02 6.54 -14.83
CA ILE A 35 3.04 5.69 -14.20
C ILE A 35 2.78 5.58 -12.69
N LEU A 36 2.45 6.68 -12.03
CA LEU A 36 2.06 6.68 -10.62
C LEU A 36 0.83 5.79 -10.38
N ALA A 37 -0.19 5.91 -11.23
CA ALA A 37 -1.38 5.08 -11.18
C ALA A 37 -1.05 3.59 -11.41
N ALA A 38 -0.20 3.28 -12.40
CA ALA A 38 0.23 1.90 -12.66
C ALA A 38 0.98 1.29 -11.46
N ILE A 39 1.86 2.06 -10.82
CA ILE A 39 2.58 1.62 -9.60
C ILE A 39 1.61 1.38 -8.45
N ILE A 40 0.63 2.27 -8.23
CA ILE A 40 -0.38 2.10 -7.17
C ILE A 40 -1.23 0.85 -7.44
N ILE A 41 -1.70 0.64 -8.68
CA ILE A 41 -2.48 -0.55 -9.05
C ILE A 41 -1.66 -1.82 -8.86
N ALA A 42 -0.39 -1.83 -9.30
CA ALA A 42 0.49 -2.97 -9.10
C ALA A 42 0.74 -3.28 -7.61
N ALA A 43 0.88 -2.24 -6.77
CA ALA A 43 1.02 -2.39 -5.33
C ALA A 43 -0.26 -2.96 -4.67
N VAL A 44 -1.45 -2.47 -5.07
CA VAL A 44 -2.73 -2.99 -4.57
C VAL A 44 -2.93 -4.44 -4.99
N LEU A 45 -2.64 -4.78 -6.25
CA LEU A 45 -2.71 -6.16 -6.73
C LEU A 45 -1.72 -7.08 -6.01
N GLY A 46 -0.52 -6.59 -5.68
CA GLY A 46 0.47 -7.34 -4.89
C GLY A 46 0.12 -7.45 -3.41
N LEU A 47 -0.77 -6.60 -2.89
CA LEU A 47 -1.25 -6.65 -1.50
C LEU A 47 -2.51 -7.52 -1.35
N ILE A 48 -3.28 -7.71 -2.42
CA ILE A 48 -4.45 -8.61 -2.42
C ILE A 48 -3.94 -10.05 -2.49
N ASP A 49 -3.82 -10.68 -1.32
CA ASP A 49 -3.63 -12.12 -1.22
C ASP A 49 -4.96 -12.84 -1.49
N TYR A 50 -5.15 -13.22 -2.76
CA TYR A 50 -6.33 -13.96 -3.22
C TYR A 50 -6.52 -15.30 -2.47
N GLU A 51 -5.43 -15.95 -2.07
CA GLU A 51 -5.48 -17.16 -1.25
C GLU A 51 -6.02 -16.88 0.16
N ALA A 52 -5.59 -15.79 0.81
CA ALA A 52 -6.10 -15.39 2.12
C ALA A 52 -7.59 -15.03 2.04
N ALA A 53 -8.03 -14.33 0.99
CA ALA A 53 -9.44 -14.00 0.79
C ALA A 53 -10.33 -15.24 0.63
N LEU A 54 -9.88 -16.24 -0.13
CA LEU A 54 -10.60 -17.52 -0.29
C LEU A 54 -10.62 -18.33 1.02
N LEU A 55 -9.52 -18.31 1.77
CA LEU A 55 -9.39 -19.03 3.03
C LEU A 55 -10.29 -18.42 4.12
N ILE A 56 -10.36 -17.08 4.21
CA ILE A 56 -11.27 -16.36 5.11
C ILE A 56 -12.74 -16.63 4.72
N TRP A 57 -13.08 -16.56 3.44
CA TRP A 57 -14.45 -16.84 2.96
C TRP A 57 -14.93 -18.24 3.37
N LYS A 58 -14.04 -19.23 3.35
CA LYS A 58 -14.37 -20.62 3.64
C LYS A 58 -14.41 -20.94 5.14
N ILE A 59 -13.72 -20.16 5.97
CA ILE A 59 -13.65 -20.37 7.43
C ILE A 59 -14.77 -19.64 8.15
N ASP A 60 -14.98 -18.34 7.91
CA ASP A 60 -15.99 -17.59 8.65
C ASP A 60 -16.57 -16.41 7.86
N LYS A 61 -17.91 -16.42 7.66
CA LYS A 61 -18.60 -15.36 6.92
C LYS A 61 -18.60 -14.02 7.66
N PHE A 62 -18.47 -14.02 8.99
CA PHE A 62 -18.43 -12.79 9.78
C PHE A 62 -17.12 -12.02 9.60
N ASP A 63 -16.01 -12.74 9.44
CA ASP A 63 -14.70 -12.14 9.26
C ASP A 63 -14.55 -11.57 7.84
N PHE A 64 -15.18 -12.22 6.86
CA PHE A 64 -15.31 -11.68 5.51
C PHE A 64 -16.10 -10.36 5.46
N ILE A 65 -17.20 -10.25 6.22
CA ILE A 65 -17.97 -9.00 6.34
C ILE A 65 -17.16 -7.91 7.04
N ALA A 66 -16.35 -8.26 8.04
CA ALA A 66 -15.46 -7.31 8.71
C ALA A 66 -14.37 -6.78 7.77
N CYS A 67 -13.74 -7.67 6.99
CA CYS A 67 -12.74 -7.30 6.00
C CYS A 67 -13.35 -6.41 4.90
N MET A 68 -14.55 -6.76 4.41
CA MET A 68 -15.30 -5.95 3.45
C MET A 68 -15.70 -4.59 4.04
N GLY A 69 -16.12 -4.56 5.31
CA GLY A 69 -16.47 -3.34 6.03
C GLY A 69 -15.28 -2.43 6.28
N ALA A 70 -14.10 -2.98 6.60
CA ALA A 70 -12.86 -2.24 6.71
C ALA A 70 -12.41 -1.69 5.34
N PHE A 71 -12.52 -2.50 4.28
CA PHE A 71 -12.21 -2.07 2.91
C PHE A 71 -13.10 -0.90 2.48
N PHE A 72 -14.42 -1.02 2.65
CA PHE A 72 -15.34 0.07 2.36
C PHE A 72 -15.17 1.26 3.31
N GLY A 73 -14.84 1.05 4.58
CA GLY A 73 -14.57 2.11 5.54
C GLY A 73 -13.35 2.96 5.15
N VAL A 74 -12.27 2.31 4.70
CA VAL A 74 -11.07 3.00 4.18
C VAL A 74 -11.41 3.77 2.90
N VAL A 75 -12.18 3.18 1.98
CA VAL A 75 -12.55 3.80 0.70
C VAL A 75 -13.51 4.99 0.86
N PHE A 76 -14.50 4.91 1.76
CA PHE A 76 -15.55 5.93 1.88
C PHE A 76 -15.29 7.00 2.93
N ILE A 77 -14.57 6.70 4.01
CA ILE A 77 -14.45 7.61 5.16
C ILE A 77 -13.04 8.19 5.25
N SER A 78 -12.03 7.31 5.27
CA SER A 78 -10.58 7.57 5.19
C SER A 78 -9.82 6.40 5.84
N VAL A 79 -8.55 6.21 5.48
CA VAL A 79 -7.67 5.16 6.03
C VAL A 79 -7.67 5.16 7.57
N GLU A 80 -7.68 6.33 8.20
CA GLU A 80 -7.66 6.47 9.67
C GLU A 80 -8.88 5.83 10.35
N ILE A 81 -10.09 6.07 9.85
CA ILE A 81 -11.31 5.52 10.46
C ILE A 81 -11.49 4.04 10.11
N GLY A 82 -11.12 3.64 8.89
CA GLY A 82 -11.12 2.22 8.52
C GLY A 82 -10.21 1.38 9.42
N LEU A 83 -9.05 1.92 9.81
CA LEU A 83 -8.12 1.26 10.73
C LEU A 83 -8.69 1.15 12.16
N LEU A 84 -9.36 2.19 12.65
CA LEU A 84 -10.01 2.19 13.97
C LEU A 84 -11.09 1.09 14.07
N ILE A 85 -11.90 0.93 13.04
CA ILE A 85 -12.95 -0.10 12.99
C ILE A 85 -12.33 -1.50 12.96
N ALA A 86 -11.25 -1.71 12.20
CA ALA A 86 -10.56 -3.00 12.12
C ALA A 86 -9.95 -3.44 13.48
N VAL A 87 -9.26 -2.52 14.16
CA VAL A 87 -8.70 -2.79 15.50
C VAL A 87 -9.78 -3.03 16.54
N SER A 88 -10.90 -2.30 16.48
CA SER A 88 -11.99 -2.47 17.45
C SER A 88 -12.67 -3.85 17.41
N LYS A 89 -12.45 -4.62 16.33
CA LYS A 89 -13.00 -5.97 16.14
C LYS A 89 -11.97 -7.09 16.40
N THR A 90 -10.75 -6.75 16.82
CA THR A 90 -9.74 -7.68 17.35
C THR A 90 -9.88 -7.77 18.87
#